data_AF-A0AAN4W0A9-F1
#
_entry.id   AF-A0AAN4W0A9-F1
#
_cell.length_a   1.000
_cell.length_b   1.000
_cell.length_c   1.000
_cell.angle_alpha   90.00
_cell.angle_beta   90.00
_cell.angle_gamma   90.00
#
_symmetry.space_group_name_H-M   'P 1'
#
loop_
_entity.id
_entity.type
_entity.pdbx_description
1 polymer ?
#
loop_
_entity_poly.entity_id
_entity_poly.type
_entity_poly.pdbx_seq_one_letter_code
_entity_poly.pdbx_strand_id
1 'polypeptide(L)'
;MRRIPLLFSVFILFACAPKDARHANKQRNESSAEKIPIRLTIDPEQLVEVLSYDLNNDGNLDTIFLLEPPLGDPGIFKKILFSINADTMSFQGETAWDTLIWTAKNNEISSDKLFLTRSEEVNYLLLSGTQYSCCPVQTTIFALTDKLPKIVFDQEFQVSSIEDLDGNGILEIIGSSSFVQTFQEIDSIDAKLGTYSPFKVYEMVEGKVLMDYGKSKKYNQENYLFAGYDYSEDIPVVYFRDGRKPHLLDTLDLYECNIDYCLQLNQSLDAPTAEYVLDFLLTFDDRCKNNIEFSEFSATLLLQLLTKQPALLLEVWDQHKAILDHQSLIAEIQSPLIDLDYEELDRNWSEVPPSDLKAEMTKLIEAAKKTDF
;
A
#
# COMPACT_ATOMS: atom_id res chain seq x y z
N MET A 1 -0.93 34.31 -5.58
CA MET A 1 -1.44 32.92 -5.41
C MET A 1 -2.54 32.66 -6.41
N ARG A 2 -2.19 32.19 -7.61
CA ARG A 2 -3.15 31.72 -8.61
C ARG A 2 -3.29 30.21 -8.41
N ARG A 3 -4.53 29.74 -8.25
CA ARG A 3 -4.84 28.30 -8.23
C ARG A 3 -4.67 27.78 -9.65
N ILE A 4 -3.76 26.83 -9.84
CA ILE A 4 -3.64 26.07 -11.09
C ILE A 4 -4.87 25.17 -11.19
N PRO A 5 -5.69 25.25 -12.26
CA PRO A 5 -6.76 24.31 -12.47
C PRO A 5 -6.16 23.03 -13.05
N LEU A 6 -6.00 21.99 -12.21
CA LEU A 6 -5.78 20.62 -12.68
C LEU A 6 -7.00 20.22 -13.51
N LEU A 7 -6.84 20.22 -14.84
CA LEU A 7 -7.78 19.64 -15.79
C LEU A 7 -7.72 18.12 -15.62
N PHE A 8 -8.52 17.60 -14.70
CA PHE A 8 -8.83 16.17 -14.63
C PHE A 8 -9.65 15.81 -15.87
N SER A 9 -8.98 15.16 -16.83
CA SER A 9 -9.65 14.40 -17.88
C SER A 9 -10.57 13.38 -17.20
N VAL A 10 -11.87 13.49 -17.45
CA VAL A 10 -12.88 12.54 -16.97
C VAL A 10 -12.64 11.21 -17.67
N PHE A 11 -11.79 10.36 -17.09
CA PHE A 11 -11.80 8.94 -17.39
C PHE A 11 -13.07 8.36 -16.79
N ILE A 12 -13.93 7.80 -17.64
CA ILE A 12 -15.04 6.94 -17.20
C ILE A 12 -14.38 5.64 -16.72
N LEU A 13 -13.90 5.66 -15.48
CA LEU A 13 -13.58 4.45 -14.75
C LEU A 13 -14.92 3.73 -14.52
N PHE A 14 -14.99 2.45 -14.91
CA PHE A 14 -15.96 1.53 -14.32
C PHE A 14 -15.58 1.33 -12.86
N ALA A 15 -15.80 2.35 -12.03
CA ALA A 15 -15.79 2.20 -10.60
C ALA A 15 -16.96 1.26 -10.27
N CYS A 16 -16.66 0.09 -9.72
CA CYS A 16 -17.64 -0.58 -8.87
C CYS A 16 -17.97 0.44 -7.79
N ALA A 17 -19.13 1.08 -7.88
CA ALA A 17 -19.55 2.04 -6.89
C ALA A 17 -19.37 1.36 -5.52
N PRO A 18 -18.53 1.90 -4.62
CA PRO A 18 -18.47 1.38 -3.26
C PRO A 18 -19.90 1.40 -2.77
N LYS A 19 -20.46 0.22 -2.46
CA LYS A 19 -21.72 0.15 -1.71
C LYS A 19 -21.46 1.02 -0.50
N ASP A 20 -22.10 2.19 -0.46
CA ASP A 20 -21.99 3.16 0.61
C ASP A 20 -21.70 2.43 1.93
N ALA A 21 -20.47 2.56 2.43
CA ALA A 21 -20.07 2.08 3.75
C ALA A 21 -20.74 2.93 4.85
N ARG A 22 -21.98 3.34 4.63
CA ARG A 22 -22.89 3.58 5.75
C ARG A 22 -22.97 2.23 6.44
N HIS A 23 -22.39 2.17 7.62
CA HIS A 23 -22.71 1.21 8.68
C HIS A 23 -24.22 1.20 8.94
N ALA A 24 -25.01 0.71 7.98
CA ALA A 24 -26.20 -0.01 8.28
C ALA A 24 -25.68 -1.27 8.94
N ASN A 25 -25.64 -1.24 10.26
CA ASN A 25 -25.76 -2.41 11.11
C ASN A 25 -27.13 -3.04 10.81
N LYS A 26 -27.31 -3.47 9.56
CA LYS A 26 -28.38 -4.34 9.12
C LYS A 26 -28.04 -5.59 9.91
N GLN A 27 -28.88 -5.91 10.88
CA GLN A 27 -28.91 -7.22 11.52
C GLN A 27 -28.90 -8.23 10.38
N ARG A 28 -27.70 -8.66 9.97
CA ARG A 28 -27.49 -9.70 8.99
C ARG A 28 -28.12 -10.91 9.65
N ASN A 29 -29.03 -11.53 8.92
CA ASN A 29 -29.72 -12.74 9.35
C ASN A 29 -28.70 -13.62 10.06
N GLU A 30 -28.96 -13.90 11.33
CA GLU A 30 -28.20 -14.87 12.09
C GLU A 30 -28.05 -16.10 11.20
N SER A 31 -26.82 -16.40 10.78
CA SER A 31 -26.48 -17.68 10.17
C SER A 31 -27.17 -18.73 11.02
N SER A 32 -28.15 -19.44 10.43
CA SER A 32 -29.12 -20.20 11.20
C SER A 32 -28.42 -21.42 11.77
N ALA A 33 -27.95 -21.29 13.00
CA ALA A 33 -27.43 -22.39 13.78
C ALA A 33 -28.52 -23.45 13.97
N GLU A 34 -28.35 -24.60 13.30
CA GLU A 34 -29.26 -25.73 13.46
C GLU A 34 -28.62 -26.81 14.34
N LYS A 35 -29.33 -27.22 15.39
CA LYS A 35 -28.96 -28.40 16.19
C LYS A 35 -29.47 -29.66 15.50
N ILE A 36 -28.58 -30.58 15.16
CA ILE A 36 -28.93 -31.81 14.44
C ILE A 36 -29.01 -32.99 15.44
N PRO A 37 -30.12 -33.76 15.49
CA PRO A 37 -30.22 -34.92 16.37
C PRO A 37 -29.30 -36.09 15.97
N ILE A 38 -28.91 -36.87 16.97
CA ILE A 38 -27.80 -37.85 16.99
C ILE A 38 -28.11 -39.08 16.11
N ARG A 39 -27.82 -38.95 14.82
CA ARG A 39 -27.25 -39.98 13.92
C ARG A 39 -26.80 -39.25 12.65
N LEU A 40 -25.61 -38.68 12.72
CA LEU A 40 -24.98 -38.02 11.58
C LEU A 40 -24.69 -39.05 10.49
N THR A 41 -25.54 -39.03 9.46
CA THR A 41 -25.27 -39.72 8.20
C THR A 41 -24.71 -38.64 7.27
N ILE A 42 -23.39 -38.61 7.12
CA ILE A 42 -22.73 -37.72 6.17
C ILE A 42 -22.68 -38.45 4.84
N ASP A 43 -23.20 -37.81 3.79
CA ASP A 43 -23.08 -38.29 2.42
C ASP A 43 -21.59 -38.20 2.00
N PRO A 44 -20.92 -39.31 1.66
CA PRO A 44 -19.53 -39.29 1.22
C PRO A 44 -19.28 -38.39 0.00
N GLU A 45 -20.28 -38.18 -0.87
CA GLU A 45 -20.15 -37.29 -2.03
C GLU A 45 -20.12 -35.80 -1.63
N GLN A 46 -20.62 -35.47 -0.44
CA GLN A 46 -20.63 -34.12 0.10
C GLN A 46 -19.45 -33.84 1.04
N LEU A 47 -18.64 -34.84 1.37
CA LEU A 47 -17.53 -34.69 2.30
C LEU A 47 -16.27 -34.17 1.60
N VAL A 48 -15.73 -33.06 2.09
CA VAL A 48 -14.49 -32.47 1.60
C VAL A 48 -13.31 -32.88 2.48
N GLU A 49 -13.41 -32.67 3.78
CA GLU A 49 -12.32 -32.93 4.74
C GLU A 49 -12.87 -33.24 6.13
N VAL A 50 -12.15 -34.08 6.88
CA VAL A 50 -12.44 -34.37 8.30
C VAL A 50 -11.17 -34.13 9.09
N LEU A 51 -11.29 -33.37 10.17
CA LEU A 51 -10.20 -33.06 11.08
C LEU A 51 -10.60 -33.42 12.51
N SER A 52 -9.65 -33.93 13.29
CA SER A 52 -9.84 -34.19 14.71
C SER A 52 -8.85 -33.41 15.55
N TYR A 53 -9.35 -32.65 16.51
CA TYR A 53 -8.57 -31.76 17.38
C TYR A 53 -9.35 -31.47 18.67
N ASP A 54 -8.66 -31.11 19.76
CA ASP A 54 -9.28 -30.63 21.01
C ASP A 54 -9.74 -29.18 20.84
N LEU A 55 -11.01 -28.98 20.45
CA LEU A 55 -11.50 -27.68 20.01
C LEU A 55 -11.84 -26.77 21.19
N ASN A 56 -12.18 -27.32 22.35
CA ASN A 56 -12.64 -26.58 23.53
C ASN A 56 -11.69 -26.67 24.74
N ASN A 57 -10.47 -27.19 24.54
CA ASN A 57 -9.43 -27.36 25.56
C ASN A 57 -9.84 -28.29 26.73
N ASP A 58 -10.72 -29.27 26.49
CA ASP A 58 -11.14 -30.23 27.52
C ASP A 58 -10.32 -31.53 27.53
N GLY A 59 -9.35 -31.64 26.62
CA GLY A 59 -8.45 -32.78 26.48
C GLY A 59 -9.04 -33.96 25.69
N ASN A 60 -10.28 -33.88 25.21
CA ASN A 60 -10.88 -34.86 24.32
C ASN A 60 -10.73 -34.42 22.85
N LEU A 61 -10.77 -35.39 21.94
CA LEU A 61 -10.77 -35.09 20.51
C LEU A 61 -12.19 -34.80 20.04
N ASP A 62 -12.37 -33.63 19.47
CA ASP A 62 -13.55 -33.22 18.74
C ASP A 62 -13.33 -33.39 17.23
N THR A 63 -14.39 -33.21 16.43
CA THR A 63 -14.31 -33.37 14.98
C THR A 63 -14.88 -32.17 14.24
N ILE A 64 -14.16 -31.71 13.22
CA ILE A 64 -14.62 -30.73 12.21
C ILE A 64 -14.85 -31.48 10.90
N PHE A 65 -16.01 -31.27 10.28
CA PHE A 65 -16.32 -31.73 8.94
C PHE A 65 -16.48 -30.53 8.00
N LEU A 66 -15.75 -30.54 6.90
CA LEU A 66 -15.94 -29.61 5.78
C LEU A 66 -16.81 -30.31 4.74
N LEU A 67 -17.93 -29.70 4.40
CA LEU A 67 -19.03 -30.33 3.68
C LEU A 67 -19.54 -29.45 2.53
N GLU A 68 -20.31 -30.08 1.64
CA GLU A 68 -21.06 -29.45 0.56
C GLU A 68 -20.12 -28.68 -0.39
N PRO A 69 -19.32 -29.39 -1.22
CA PRO A 69 -18.53 -28.73 -2.25
C PRO A 69 -19.43 -27.92 -3.18
N PRO A 70 -19.03 -26.70 -3.58
CA PRO A 70 -19.89 -25.82 -4.37
C PRO A 70 -20.15 -26.40 -5.78
N LEU A 71 -21.41 -26.33 -6.23
CA LEU A 71 -21.80 -26.74 -7.58
C LEU A 71 -21.64 -25.55 -8.55
N GLY A 72 -20.43 -25.39 -9.10
CA GLY A 72 -20.13 -24.40 -10.13
C GLY A 72 -19.81 -23.00 -9.62
N ASP A 73 -19.96 -22.74 -8.32
CA ASP A 73 -19.38 -21.56 -7.67
C ASP A 73 -17.91 -21.84 -7.31
N PRO A 74 -17.02 -20.83 -7.37
CA PRO A 74 -15.64 -21.00 -6.91
C PRO A 74 -15.59 -21.20 -5.38
N GLY A 75 -14.50 -21.78 -4.89
CA GLY A 75 -14.30 -22.22 -3.52
C GLY A 75 -14.32 -23.74 -3.37
N ILE A 76 -14.20 -24.22 -2.14
CA ILE A 76 -13.97 -25.64 -1.83
C ILE A 76 -15.12 -26.26 -1.06
N PHE A 77 -15.70 -25.55 -0.09
CA PHE A 77 -16.80 -26.06 0.75
C PHE A 77 -17.73 -24.93 1.17
N LYS A 78 -19.03 -25.22 1.33
CA LYS A 78 -20.04 -24.23 1.77
C LYS A 78 -20.55 -24.45 3.18
N LYS A 79 -20.25 -25.60 3.78
CA LYS A 79 -20.75 -25.96 5.10
C LYS A 79 -19.64 -26.50 5.98
N ILE A 80 -19.64 -26.05 7.24
CA ILE A 80 -18.78 -26.58 8.30
C ILE A 80 -19.66 -27.16 9.39
N LEU A 81 -19.31 -28.35 9.87
CA LEU A 81 -19.99 -29.00 10.99
C LEU A 81 -18.98 -29.30 12.09
N PHE A 82 -19.30 -28.85 13.29
CA PHE A 82 -18.56 -29.13 14.52
C PHE A 82 -19.27 -30.23 15.30
N SER A 83 -18.50 -31.18 15.81
CA SER A 83 -18.94 -32.20 16.76
C SER A 83 -18.07 -32.10 18.01
N ILE A 84 -18.59 -31.43 19.05
CA ILE A 84 -17.89 -31.18 20.31
C ILE A 84 -18.66 -31.90 21.43
N ASN A 85 -18.01 -32.80 22.17
CA ASN A 85 -18.67 -33.57 23.25
C ASN A 85 -19.99 -34.26 22.85
N ALA A 86 -20.06 -34.80 21.64
CA ALA A 86 -21.24 -35.39 21.00
C ALA A 86 -22.39 -34.42 20.66
N ASP A 87 -22.30 -33.15 21.05
CA ASP A 87 -23.16 -32.10 20.52
C ASP A 87 -22.66 -31.68 19.14
N THR A 88 -23.60 -31.42 18.22
CA THR A 88 -23.26 -31.02 16.86
C THR A 88 -23.90 -29.71 16.48
N MET A 89 -23.16 -28.91 15.71
CA MET A 89 -23.58 -27.61 15.21
C MET A 89 -22.99 -27.41 13.82
N SER A 90 -23.82 -26.94 12.88
CA SER A 90 -23.34 -26.62 11.55
C SER A 90 -23.59 -25.16 11.18
N PHE A 91 -22.70 -24.65 10.34
CA PHE A 91 -22.79 -23.32 9.76
C PHE A 91 -22.65 -23.43 8.25
N GLN A 92 -23.48 -22.68 7.55
CA GLN A 92 -23.44 -22.59 6.10
C GLN A 92 -23.06 -21.16 5.72
N GLY A 93 -22.04 -21.02 4.87
CA GLY A 93 -21.60 -19.73 4.35
C GLY A 93 -22.56 -19.22 3.27
N GLU A 94 -22.71 -17.90 3.16
CA GLU A 94 -23.39 -17.28 2.00
C GLU A 94 -22.63 -17.59 0.70
N THR A 95 -21.29 -17.62 0.79
CA THR A 95 -20.36 -18.03 -0.27
C THR A 95 -19.54 -19.23 0.19
N ALA A 96 -18.88 -19.92 -0.75
CA ALA A 96 -17.95 -20.99 -0.40
C ALA A 96 -16.66 -20.42 0.22
N TRP A 97 -16.12 -21.17 1.17
CA TRP A 97 -14.79 -20.97 1.71
C TRP A 97 -13.75 -21.71 0.86
N ASP A 98 -12.52 -21.20 0.88
CA ASP A 98 -11.40 -21.64 0.05
C ASP A 98 -10.15 -21.90 0.92
N THR A 99 -9.06 -22.28 0.28
CA THR A 99 -7.72 -22.33 0.89
C THR A 99 -7.30 -20.98 1.45
N LEU A 100 -6.52 -21.04 2.54
CA LEU A 100 -5.89 -19.85 3.12
C LEU A 100 -4.82 -19.32 2.17
N ILE A 101 -4.93 -18.06 1.77
CA ILE A 101 -4.01 -17.41 0.83
C ILE A 101 -2.80 -16.75 1.52
N TRP A 102 -2.72 -16.83 2.85
CA TRP A 102 -1.63 -16.28 3.66
C TRP A 102 -0.84 -17.39 4.35
N THR A 103 0.44 -17.13 4.62
CA THR A 103 1.29 -18.04 5.38
C THR A 103 1.07 -17.83 6.87
N ALA A 104 0.27 -18.69 7.47
CA ALA A 104 0.15 -18.72 8.92
C ALA A 104 1.34 -19.44 9.54
N LYS A 105 2.15 -18.71 10.30
CA LYS A 105 3.09 -19.34 11.25
C LYS A 105 2.24 -19.92 12.38
N ASN A 106 2.50 -21.16 12.78
CA ASN A 106 1.87 -21.80 13.95
C ASN A 106 0.37 -22.14 13.78
N ASN A 107 -0.04 -22.70 12.64
CA ASN A 107 -1.36 -23.33 12.55
C ASN A 107 -1.37 -24.62 13.39
N GLU A 108 -2.29 -24.72 14.35
CA GLU A 108 -2.40 -25.89 15.24
C GLU A 108 -2.96 -27.15 14.55
N ILE A 109 -3.55 -26.97 13.36
CA ILE A 109 -4.11 -28.06 12.56
C ILE A 109 -3.41 -28.21 11.20
N SER A 110 -3.32 -29.45 10.74
CA SER A 110 -2.72 -29.80 9.45
C SER A 110 -3.73 -29.65 8.30
N SER A 111 -4.25 -28.44 8.11
CA SER A 111 -5.17 -28.10 7.01
C SER A 111 -4.74 -26.78 6.36
N ASP A 112 -4.86 -26.71 5.03
CA ASP A 112 -4.67 -25.50 4.23
C ASP A 112 -5.96 -24.70 4.05
N LYS A 113 -7.09 -25.19 4.56
CA LYS A 113 -8.42 -24.56 4.48
C LYS A 113 -8.82 -23.84 5.76
N LEU A 114 -8.20 -24.21 6.87
CA LEU A 114 -8.56 -23.77 8.21
C LEU A 114 -7.31 -23.30 8.96
N PHE A 115 -7.42 -22.19 9.67
CA PHE A 115 -6.40 -21.78 10.64
C PHE A 115 -6.96 -21.89 12.04
N LEU A 116 -6.30 -22.67 12.90
CA LEU A 116 -6.65 -22.79 14.31
C LEU A 116 -5.53 -22.20 15.16
N THR A 117 -5.90 -21.31 16.07
CA THR A 117 -5.01 -20.84 17.14
C THR A 117 -5.60 -21.16 18.52
N ARG A 118 -4.70 -21.43 19.46
CA ARG A 118 -5.03 -21.80 20.84
C ARG A 118 -4.83 -20.60 21.76
N SER A 119 -5.79 -20.35 22.64
CA SER A 119 -5.60 -19.54 23.86
C SER A 119 -5.95 -20.36 25.10
N GLU A 120 -5.69 -19.82 26.29
CA GLU A 120 -5.95 -20.53 27.56
C GLU A 120 -7.43 -20.91 27.72
N GLU A 121 -8.36 -20.05 27.27
CA GLU A 121 -9.80 -20.22 27.50
C GLU A 121 -10.60 -20.48 26.22
N VAL A 122 -10.13 -19.97 25.07
CA VAL A 122 -10.90 -19.98 23.82
C VAL A 122 -10.00 -20.30 22.64
N ASN A 123 -10.35 -21.30 21.85
CA ASN A 123 -9.68 -21.53 20.57
C ASN A 123 -10.40 -20.76 19.47
N TYR A 124 -9.65 -20.29 18.48
CA TYR A 124 -10.20 -19.53 17.37
C TYR A 124 -9.93 -20.24 16.06
N LEU A 125 -10.99 -20.53 15.31
CA LEU A 125 -10.92 -21.12 13.97
C LEU A 125 -11.26 -20.07 12.92
N LEU A 126 -10.31 -19.78 12.03
CA LEU A 126 -10.45 -18.89 10.90
C LEU A 126 -10.70 -19.65 9.60
N LEU A 127 -11.62 -19.12 8.79
CA LEU A 127 -11.90 -19.51 7.41
C LEU A 127 -11.67 -18.32 6.47
N SER A 128 -11.13 -18.61 5.29
CA SER A 128 -11.09 -17.65 4.18
C SER A 128 -12.20 -17.95 3.18
N GLY A 129 -12.95 -16.94 2.80
CA GLY A 129 -13.87 -16.96 1.69
C GLY A 129 -13.14 -17.00 0.36
N THR A 130 -13.88 -17.26 -0.70
CA THR A 130 -13.39 -17.18 -2.07
C THR A 130 -13.29 -15.73 -2.54
N GLN A 131 -12.22 -15.36 -3.24
CA GLN A 131 -12.10 -14.02 -3.82
C GLN A 131 -12.98 -13.89 -5.06
N TYR A 132 -13.99 -13.00 -5.00
CA TYR A 132 -14.82 -12.65 -6.15
C TYR A 132 -14.39 -11.30 -6.72
N SER A 133 -13.73 -11.34 -7.87
CA SER A 133 -13.36 -10.15 -8.65
C SER A 133 -12.59 -9.11 -7.80
N CYS A 134 -13.18 -7.94 -7.56
CA CYS A 134 -12.55 -6.78 -6.93
C CYS A 134 -12.88 -6.62 -5.44
N CYS A 135 -13.54 -7.59 -4.79
CA CYS A 135 -13.92 -7.48 -3.38
C CYS A 135 -13.00 -8.31 -2.47
N PRO A 136 -12.57 -7.78 -1.31
CA PRO A 136 -11.80 -8.55 -0.33
C PRO A 136 -12.50 -9.86 -0.01
N VAL A 137 -11.72 -10.89 0.31
CA VAL A 137 -12.27 -12.18 0.74
C VAL A 137 -13.10 -12.01 2.01
N GLN A 138 -14.15 -12.80 2.16
CA GLN A 138 -14.88 -12.85 3.43
C GLN A 138 -14.09 -13.67 4.44
N THR A 139 -13.71 -13.09 5.57
CA THR A 139 -13.08 -13.84 6.68
C THR A 139 -14.14 -14.14 7.72
N THR A 140 -14.25 -15.43 8.07
CA THR A 140 -15.15 -15.91 9.13
C THR A 140 -14.32 -16.50 10.26
N ILE A 141 -14.62 -16.12 11.51
CA ILE A 141 -13.90 -16.57 12.70
C ILE A 141 -14.89 -17.13 13.71
N PHE A 142 -14.62 -18.34 14.18
CA PHE A 142 -15.37 -19.01 15.24
C PHE A 142 -14.58 -18.93 16.54
N ALA A 143 -15.24 -18.53 17.62
CA ALA A 143 -14.78 -18.82 18.97
C ALA A 143 -15.29 -20.21 19.38
N LEU A 144 -14.35 -21.04 19.80
CA LEU A 144 -14.57 -22.42 20.25
C LEU A 144 -14.35 -22.45 21.76
N THR A 145 -15.43 -22.71 22.48
CA THR A 145 -15.48 -22.70 23.95
C THR A 145 -15.96 -24.06 24.45
N ASP A 146 -16.11 -24.23 25.76
CA ASP A 146 -16.82 -25.37 26.37
C ASP A 146 -18.25 -25.56 25.85
N LYS A 147 -18.84 -24.49 25.30
CA LYS A 147 -20.14 -24.47 24.62
C LYS A 147 -19.99 -24.58 23.11
N LEU A 148 -21.15 -24.71 22.47
CA LEU A 148 -21.27 -24.70 21.02
C LEU A 148 -20.52 -23.52 20.37
N PRO A 149 -19.86 -23.73 19.21
CA PRO A 149 -19.13 -22.69 18.51
C PRO A 149 -19.96 -21.46 18.23
N LYS A 150 -19.32 -20.30 18.17
CA LYS A 150 -19.98 -19.03 17.84
C LYS A 150 -19.17 -18.26 16.81
N ILE A 151 -19.84 -17.73 15.79
CA ILE A 151 -19.24 -16.76 14.87
C ILE A 151 -19.00 -15.45 15.65
N VAL A 152 -17.73 -15.03 15.70
CA VAL A 152 -17.29 -13.81 16.41
C VAL A 152 -16.75 -12.74 15.47
N PHE A 153 -16.52 -13.10 14.22
CA PHE A 153 -16.16 -12.19 13.15
C PHE A 153 -16.61 -12.78 11.81
N ASP A 154 -17.27 -11.98 10.98
CA ASP A 154 -17.74 -12.39 9.66
C ASP A 154 -17.87 -11.15 8.76
N GLN A 155 -16.77 -10.78 8.12
CA GLN A 155 -16.66 -9.51 7.37
C GLN A 155 -15.79 -9.68 6.12
N GLU A 156 -15.99 -8.80 5.12
CA GLU A 156 -15.06 -8.64 4.00
C GLU A 156 -13.73 -8.09 4.53
N PHE A 157 -12.75 -8.97 4.65
CA PHE A 157 -11.48 -8.68 5.27
C PHE A 157 -10.43 -9.66 4.76
N GLN A 158 -9.43 -9.16 4.05
CA GLN A 158 -8.33 -9.96 3.57
C GLN A 158 -7.22 -10.00 4.63
N VAL A 159 -7.09 -11.16 5.28
CA VAL A 159 -5.99 -11.42 6.21
C VAL A 159 -4.68 -11.45 5.43
N SER A 160 -3.71 -10.66 5.90
CA SER A 160 -2.35 -10.59 5.38
C SER A 160 -1.40 -11.43 6.24
N SER A 161 -1.52 -11.33 7.56
CA SER A 161 -0.73 -12.11 8.52
C SER A 161 -1.50 -12.31 9.83
N ILE A 162 -1.06 -13.31 10.59
CA ILE A 162 -1.48 -13.56 11.97
C ILE A 162 -0.22 -13.75 12.80
N GLU A 163 0.05 -12.84 13.72
CA GLU A 163 1.29 -12.83 14.52
C GLU A 163 1.10 -12.05 15.82
N ASP A 164 1.99 -12.25 16.78
CA ASP A 164 2.04 -11.51 18.05
C ASP A 164 2.93 -10.28 17.88
N LEU A 165 2.31 -9.10 17.74
CA LEU A 165 2.96 -7.83 17.43
C LEU A 165 3.66 -7.18 18.62
N ASP A 166 3.28 -7.53 19.85
CA ASP A 166 3.81 -6.89 21.06
C ASP A 166 4.51 -7.87 22.04
N GLY A 167 4.54 -9.15 21.71
CA GLY A 167 5.21 -10.20 22.46
C GLY A 167 4.44 -10.65 23.71
N ASN A 168 3.13 -10.41 23.76
CA ASN A 168 2.29 -10.76 24.91
C ASN A 168 1.72 -12.19 24.86
N GLY A 169 1.97 -12.93 23.77
CA GLY A 169 1.47 -14.28 23.53
C GLY A 169 0.08 -14.37 22.90
N ILE A 170 -0.59 -13.24 22.66
CA ILE A 170 -1.88 -13.15 21.96
C ILE A 170 -1.57 -12.85 20.49
N LEU A 171 -2.14 -13.64 19.59
CA LEU A 171 -2.00 -13.38 18.16
C LEU A 171 -2.98 -12.28 17.72
N GLU A 172 -2.48 -11.34 16.94
CA GLU A 172 -3.29 -10.39 16.21
C GLU A 172 -3.52 -10.82 14.76
N ILE A 173 -4.69 -10.50 14.24
CA ILE A 173 -5.04 -10.65 12.84
C ILE A 173 -4.80 -9.31 12.15
N ILE A 174 -3.94 -9.31 11.15
CA ILE A 174 -3.56 -8.14 10.38
C ILE A 174 -4.08 -8.32 8.96
N GLY A 175 -4.72 -7.28 8.41
CA GLY A 175 -5.28 -7.36 7.07
C GLY A 175 -5.92 -6.06 6.63
N SER A 176 -6.67 -6.09 5.54
CA SER A 176 -7.40 -4.93 5.04
C SER A 176 -8.83 -5.27 4.68
N SER A 177 -9.73 -4.31 4.87
CA SER A 177 -11.13 -4.39 4.45
C SER A 177 -11.36 -3.83 3.03
N SER A 178 -10.30 -3.51 2.30
CA SER A 178 -10.37 -2.88 0.97
C SER A 178 -9.14 -3.22 0.14
N PHE A 179 -9.28 -3.20 -1.18
CA PHE A 179 -8.14 -3.32 -2.08
C PHE A 179 -7.56 -1.95 -2.45
N VAL A 180 -6.24 -1.93 -2.61
CA VAL A 180 -5.58 -0.85 -3.32
C VAL A 180 -5.99 -0.90 -4.78
N GLN A 181 -6.51 0.20 -5.29
CA GLN A 181 -6.75 0.39 -6.71
C GLN A 181 -5.66 1.31 -7.25
N THR A 182 -4.84 0.80 -8.17
CA THR A 182 -3.85 1.62 -8.89
C THR A 182 -4.45 2.12 -10.19
N PHE A 183 -4.29 3.41 -10.48
CA PHE A 183 -4.94 4.06 -11.63
C PHE A 183 -3.97 4.83 -12.54
N GLN A 184 -2.72 5.03 -12.12
CA GLN A 184 -1.70 5.70 -12.93
C GLN A 184 -0.31 5.13 -12.63
N GLU A 185 0.54 5.02 -13.63
CA GLU A 185 1.97 4.72 -13.47
C GLU A 185 2.73 6.06 -13.40
N ILE A 186 3.74 6.14 -12.54
CA ILE A 186 4.65 7.28 -12.39
C ILE A 186 6.04 6.78 -12.74
N ASP A 187 6.36 6.81 -14.04
CA ASP A 187 7.60 6.21 -14.57
C ASP A 187 8.86 6.88 -14.02
N SER A 188 8.78 8.17 -13.68
CA SER A 188 9.92 8.95 -13.20
C SER A 188 10.50 8.44 -11.88
N ILE A 189 9.65 7.87 -11.01
CA ILE A 189 10.06 7.32 -9.70
C ILE A 189 9.82 5.80 -9.60
N ASP A 190 9.58 5.12 -10.72
CA ASP A 190 9.23 3.70 -10.81
C ASP A 190 8.13 3.28 -9.81
N ALA A 191 6.99 4.00 -9.86
CA ALA A 191 5.89 3.82 -8.93
C ALA A 191 4.52 3.78 -9.62
N LYS A 192 3.51 3.43 -8.81
CA LYS A 192 2.09 3.46 -9.17
C LYS A 192 1.35 4.41 -8.25
N LEU A 193 0.47 5.23 -8.80
CA LEU A 193 -0.49 5.96 -8.02
C LEU A 193 -1.72 5.09 -7.77
N GLY A 194 -2.13 5.01 -6.51
CA GLY A 194 -3.32 4.29 -6.11
C GLY A 194 -4.06 4.90 -4.94
N THR A 195 -5.07 4.18 -4.48
CA THR A 195 -5.96 4.61 -3.38
C THR A 195 -5.36 4.28 -2.01
N TYR A 196 -5.81 4.99 -0.97
CA TYR A 196 -5.42 4.72 0.41
C TYR A 196 -6.22 3.55 0.99
N SER A 197 -5.53 2.49 1.42
CA SER A 197 -6.13 1.29 2.02
C SER A 197 -5.33 0.85 3.24
N PRO A 198 -5.64 1.36 4.44
CA PRO A 198 -4.86 1.06 5.64
C PRO A 198 -5.06 -0.36 6.13
N PHE A 199 -4.03 -0.93 6.76
CA PHE A 199 -4.14 -2.16 7.52
C PHE A 199 -4.98 -1.96 8.78
N LYS A 200 -5.74 -2.98 9.15
CA LYS A 200 -6.45 -3.08 10.43
C LYS A 200 -5.89 -4.26 11.20
N VAL A 201 -5.75 -4.06 12.50
CA VAL A 201 -5.26 -5.04 13.45
C VAL A 201 -6.40 -5.39 14.38
N TYR A 202 -6.72 -6.67 14.45
CA TYR A 202 -7.75 -7.22 15.33
C TYR A 202 -7.13 -8.15 16.36
N GLU A 203 -7.59 -8.04 17.60
CA GLU A 203 -7.23 -8.91 18.70
C GLU A 203 -8.30 -9.97 18.94
N MET A 204 -7.87 -11.19 19.23
CA MET A 204 -8.71 -12.30 19.65
C MET A 204 -8.67 -12.40 21.18
N VAL A 205 -9.70 -11.88 21.86
CA VAL A 205 -9.76 -11.80 23.32
C VAL A 205 -11.13 -12.23 23.85
N GLU A 206 -11.15 -13.11 24.86
CA GLU A 206 -12.36 -13.54 25.59
C GLU A 206 -13.54 -13.96 24.68
N GLY A 207 -13.26 -14.74 23.63
CA GLY A 207 -14.29 -15.17 22.68
C GLY A 207 -14.89 -14.03 21.85
N LYS A 208 -14.12 -12.96 21.63
CA LYS A 208 -14.44 -11.86 20.72
C LYS A 208 -13.27 -11.57 19.79
N VAL A 209 -13.56 -10.84 18.73
CA VAL A 209 -12.57 -10.28 17.81
C VAL A 209 -12.81 -8.76 17.76
N LEU A 210 -11.86 -7.99 18.27
CA LEU A 210 -12.00 -6.54 18.45
C LEU A 210 -10.89 -5.81 17.71
N MET A 211 -11.23 -4.71 17.02
CA MET A 211 -10.22 -3.91 16.34
C MET A 211 -9.41 -3.11 17.37
N ASP A 212 -8.09 -3.22 17.34
CA ASP A 212 -7.19 -2.38 18.13
C ASP A 212 -6.74 -1.18 17.28
N TYR A 213 -7.28 0.00 17.59
CA TYR A 213 -6.94 1.26 16.91
C TYR A 213 -5.50 1.70 17.14
N GLY A 214 -4.93 1.42 18.31
CA GLY A 214 -3.55 1.76 18.66
C GLY A 214 -2.56 0.90 17.88
N LYS A 215 -2.73 -0.43 17.91
CA LYS A 215 -1.92 -1.37 17.13
C LYS A 215 -2.10 -1.14 15.63
N SER A 216 -3.32 -0.91 15.15
CA SER A 216 -3.58 -0.56 13.73
C SER A 216 -2.80 0.67 13.29
N LYS A 217 -2.84 1.75 14.07
CA LYS A 217 -2.09 2.97 13.75
C LYS A 217 -0.58 2.70 13.73
N LYS A 218 -0.06 2.07 14.78
CA LYS A 218 1.37 1.76 14.90
C LYS A 218 1.86 0.90 13.72
N TYR A 219 1.13 -0.17 13.39
CA TYR A 219 1.48 -1.07 12.30
C TYR A 219 1.54 -0.35 10.95
N ASN A 220 0.58 0.53 10.64
CA ASN A 220 0.61 1.32 9.41
C ASN A 220 1.76 2.34 9.42
N GLN A 221 2.04 2.98 10.55
CA GLN A 221 3.17 3.89 10.68
C GLN A 221 4.52 3.19 10.51
N GLU A 222 4.62 1.89 10.73
CA GLU A 222 5.84 1.11 10.55
C GLU A 222 5.93 0.52 9.13
N ASN A 223 4.84 -0.06 8.61
CA ASN A 223 4.85 -0.89 7.40
C ASN A 223 4.16 -0.28 6.16
N TYR A 224 3.39 0.81 6.32
CA TYR A 224 2.61 1.45 5.25
C TYR A 224 2.65 2.98 5.39
N LEU A 225 1.51 3.66 5.47
CA LEU A 225 1.41 5.06 5.88
C LEU A 225 0.12 5.21 6.69
N PHE A 226 -0.01 6.28 7.48
CA PHE A 226 -1.21 6.48 8.28
C PHE A 226 -1.84 7.85 8.02
N ALA A 227 -2.93 7.83 7.24
CA ALA A 227 -3.77 8.98 6.91
C ALA A 227 -5.21 8.85 7.47
N GLY A 228 -5.50 7.81 8.25
CA GLY A 228 -6.83 7.51 8.80
C GLY A 228 -7.07 6.00 8.95
N TYR A 229 -8.20 5.60 9.53
CA TYR A 229 -8.56 4.18 9.68
C TYR A 229 -9.37 3.61 8.51
N ASP A 230 -9.91 4.51 7.69
CA ASP A 230 -10.83 4.17 6.62
C ASP A 230 -10.15 4.29 5.27
N TYR A 231 -10.59 3.42 4.36
CA TYR A 231 -10.26 3.51 2.95
C TYR A 231 -10.66 4.86 2.36
N SER A 232 -9.85 5.38 1.44
CA SER A 232 -10.19 6.60 0.71
C SER A 232 -9.63 6.60 -0.70
N GLU A 233 -10.51 6.87 -1.67
CA GLU A 233 -10.13 7.13 -3.07
C GLU A 233 -9.59 8.54 -3.27
N ASP A 234 -9.92 9.46 -2.34
CA ASP A 234 -9.52 10.86 -2.38
C ASP A 234 -8.11 11.10 -1.82
N ILE A 235 -7.50 10.07 -1.22
CA ILE A 235 -6.14 10.12 -0.68
C ILE A 235 -5.22 9.37 -1.65
N PRO A 236 -4.52 10.09 -2.53
CA PRO A 236 -3.58 9.48 -3.48
C PRO A 236 -2.33 8.97 -2.75
N VAL A 237 -1.97 7.72 -3.03
CA VAL A 237 -0.82 7.03 -2.45
C VAL A 237 0.12 6.54 -3.55
N VAL A 238 1.41 6.81 -3.38
CA VAL A 238 2.48 6.35 -4.26
C VAL A 238 2.97 4.97 -3.78
N TYR A 239 2.87 3.97 -4.66
CA TYR A 239 3.29 2.59 -4.45
C TYR A 239 4.48 2.27 -5.35
N PHE A 240 5.68 2.23 -4.79
CA PHE A 240 6.90 1.94 -5.54
C PHE A 240 6.99 0.46 -5.95
N ARG A 241 7.52 0.21 -7.16
CA ARG A 241 7.66 -1.17 -7.67
C ARG A 241 8.78 -1.97 -6.99
N ASP A 242 9.74 -1.29 -6.38
CA ASP A 242 10.83 -1.92 -5.62
C ASP A 242 10.44 -2.33 -4.19
N GLY A 243 9.18 -2.12 -3.80
CA GLY A 243 8.65 -2.52 -2.51
C GLY A 243 9.02 -1.60 -1.33
N ARG A 244 9.64 -0.42 -1.59
CA ARG A 244 9.81 0.57 -0.53
C ARG A 244 8.44 1.08 -0.05
N LYS A 245 8.43 1.60 1.16
CA LYS A 245 7.22 2.00 1.89
C LYS A 245 6.41 3.05 1.10
N PRO A 246 5.09 2.83 0.91
CA PRO A 246 4.23 3.82 0.26
C PRO A 246 4.13 5.13 1.05
N HIS A 247 3.92 6.25 0.36
CA HIS A 247 3.66 7.55 0.98
C HIS A 247 2.55 8.30 0.24
N LEU A 248 2.05 9.36 0.87
CA LEU A 248 1.04 10.23 0.25
C LEU A 248 1.68 10.94 -0.93
N LEU A 249 0.97 10.99 -2.07
CA LEU A 249 1.43 11.79 -3.21
C LEU A 249 1.66 13.23 -2.76
N ASP A 250 2.92 13.65 -2.78
CA ASP A 250 3.28 15.05 -2.67
C ASP A 250 3.44 15.65 -4.07
N THR A 251 3.28 16.96 -4.16
CA THR A 251 3.60 17.76 -5.34
C THR A 251 4.98 17.43 -5.90
N LEU A 252 5.98 17.20 -5.04
CA LEU A 252 7.36 16.88 -5.47
C LEU A 252 7.47 15.56 -6.24
N ASP A 253 6.67 14.54 -5.91
CA ASP A 253 6.70 13.24 -6.61
C ASP A 253 6.30 13.35 -8.09
N LEU A 254 5.59 14.42 -8.47
CA LEU A 254 5.18 14.68 -9.85
C LEU A 254 6.30 15.35 -10.68
N TYR A 255 7.24 16.00 -10.00
CA TYR A 255 8.35 16.73 -10.62
C TYR A 255 9.60 15.88 -10.76
N GLU A 256 9.93 15.08 -9.75
CA GLU A 256 11.15 14.28 -9.71
C GLU A 256 11.32 13.40 -10.94
N CYS A 257 12.52 13.45 -11.54
CA CYS A 257 12.96 12.69 -12.71
C CYS A 257 12.03 12.80 -13.94
N ASN A 258 11.23 13.86 -14.01
CA ASN A 258 10.23 14.03 -15.05
C ASN A 258 10.84 14.73 -16.27
N ILE A 259 11.05 13.96 -17.33
CA ILE A 259 11.68 14.43 -18.58
C ILE A 259 10.83 15.47 -19.32
N ASP A 260 9.51 15.51 -19.11
CA ASP A 260 8.65 16.47 -19.80
C ASP A 260 8.95 17.91 -19.38
N TYR A 261 9.31 18.16 -18.11
CA TYR A 261 9.75 19.48 -17.66
C TYR A 261 11.10 19.87 -18.25
N CYS A 262 12.00 18.90 -18.48
CA CYS A 262 13.24 19.13 -19.23
C CYS A 262 12.92 19.52 -20.68
N LEU A 263 11.99 18.82 -21.34
CA LEU A 263 11.58 19.14 -22.71
C LEU A 263 10.93 20.52 -22.82
N GLN A 264 10.07 20.91 -21.86
CA GLN A 264 9.43 22.22 -21.82
C GLN A 264 10.45 23.35 -21.66
N LEU A 265 11.41 23.20 -20.74
CA LEU A 265 12.47 24.19 -20.58
C LEU A 265 13.35 24.26 -21.83
N ASN A 266 13.74 23.12 -22.41
CA ASN A 266 14.57 23.08 -23.62
C ASN A 266 13.94 23.83 -24.80
N GLN A 267 12.61 23.72 -24.98
CA GLN A 267 11.86 24.45 -26.03
C GLN A 267 11.82 25.97 -25.82
N SER A 268 12.12 26.45 -24.62
CA SER A 268 12.03 27.87 -24.24
C SER A 268 13.34 28.43 -23.69
N LEU A 269 14.45 27.71 -23.86
CA LEU A 269 15.73 27.95 -23.19
C LEU A 269 16.34 29.34 -23.46
N ASP A 270 16.06 29.94 -24.62
CA ASP A 270 16.56 31.28 -24.96
C ASP A 270 15.83 32.40 -24.20
N ALA A 271 14.61 32.14 -23.72
CA ALA A 271 13.82 33.09 -22.93
C ALA A 271 12.82 32.35 -22.01
N PRO A 272 13.32 31.56 -21.02
CA PRO A 272 12.46 30.74 -20.19
C PRO A 272 11.74 31.60 -19.15
N THR A 273 10.61 31.10 -18.66
CA THR A 273 9.89 31.72 -17.54
C THR A 273 10.47 31.23 -16.22
N ALA A 274 10.29 32.01 -15.14
CA ALA A 274 10.65 31.57 -13.80
C ALA A 274 9.94 30.26 -13.39
N GLU A 275 8.71 30.05 -13.87
CA GLU A 275 7.92 28.83 -13.65
C GLU A 275 8.58 27.62 -14.31
N TYR A 276 8.99 27.71 -15.58
CA TYR A 276 9.68 26.60 -16.26
C TYR A 276 11.04 26.29 -15.66
N VAL A 277 11.77 27.32 -15.20
CA VAL A 277 13.01 27.10 -14.46
C VAL A 277 12.73 26.40 -13.13
N LEU A 278 11.72 26.81 -12.38
CA LEU A 278 11.38 26.17 -11.11
C LEU A 278 10.94 24.72 -11.30
N ASP A 279 10.01 24.47 -12.23
CA ASP A 279 9.50 23.12 -12.54
C ASP A 279 10.66 22.20 -12.96
N PHE A 280 11.61 22.70 -13.74
CA PHE A 280 12.83 21.96 -14.09
C PHE A 280 13.72 21.70 -12.88
N LEU A 281 13.99 22.69 -12.03
CA LEU A 281 14.85 22.50 -10.84
C LEU A 281 14.22 21.52 -9.83
N LEU A 282 12.90 21.45 -9.75
CA LEU A 282 12.18 20.47 -8.93
C LEU A 282 12.33 19.03 -9.44
N THR A 283 12.85 18.82 -10.65
CA THR A 283 13.06 17.47 -11.19
C THR A 283 14.32 16.78 -10.65
N PHE A 284 15.24 17.54 -10.03
CA PHE A 284 16.49 17.00 -9.49
C PHE A 284 16.29 16.38 -8.11
N ASP A 285 16.63 15.11 -8.01
CA ASP A 285 16.73 14.33 -6.77
C ASP A 285 17.79 13.25 -6.95
N ASP A 286 18.46 12.86 -5.86
CA ASP A 286 19.51 11.84 -5.88
C ASP A 286 19.06 10.49 -6.47
N ARG A 287 17.77 10.16 -6.39
CA ARG A 287 17.17 8.96 -6.99
C ARG A 287 17.21 8.97 -8.52
N CYS A 288 17.21 10.15 -9.14
CA CYS A 288 17.16 10.30 -10.60
C CYS A 288 18.43 9.85 -11.31
N LYS A 289 19.54 9.66 -10.57
CA LYS A 289 20.82 9.15 -11.11
C LYS A 289 20.70 7.76 -11.75
N ASN A 290 19.66 6.99 -11.41
CA ASN A 290 19.41 5.67 -12.01
C ASN A 290 18.64 5.75 -13.35
N ASN A 291 18.03 6.89 -13.67
CA ASN A 291 17.39 7.12 -14.96
C ASN A 291 18.40 7.78 -15.91
N ILE A 292 19.11 6.95 -16.68
CA ILE A 292 20.21 7.39 -17.56
C ILE A 292 19.75 8.51 -18.49
N GLU A 293 18.62 8.32 -19.19
CA GLU A 293 18.12 9.30 -20.17
C GLU A 293 17.78 10.64 -19.51
N PHE A 294 17.09 10.62 -18.36
CA PHE A 294 16.80 11.83 -17.61
C PHE A 294 18.10 12.49 -17.13
N SER A 295 19.01 11.73 -16.52
CA SER A 295 20.23 12.28 -15.90
C SER A 295 21.14 12.97 -16.92
N GLU A 296 21.35 12.37 -18.09
CA GLU A 296 22.18 12.98 -19.14
C GLU A 296 21.51 14.24 -19.71
N PHE A 297 20.20 14.19 -19.95
CA PHE A 297 19.47 15.29 -20.55
C PHE A 297 19.31 16.47 -19.58
N SER A 298 18.97 16.22 -18.32
CA SER A 298 18.77 17.25 -17.31
C SER A 298 20.08 17.91 -16.91
N ALA A 299 21.18 17.16 -16.78
CA ALA A 299 22.51 17.72 -16.53
C ALA A 299 22.92 18.66 -17.68
N THR A 300 22.81 18.21 -18.93
CA THR A 300 23.11 19.04 -20.11
C THR A 300 22.29 20.33 -20.11
N LEU A 301 20.98 20.21 -19.85
CA LEU A 301 20.07 21.35 -19.87
C LEU A 301 20.33 22.34 -18.73
N LEU A 302 20.72 21.86 -17.54
CA LEU A 302 21.10 22.70 -16.41
C LEU A 302 22.32 23.55 -16.75
N LEU A 303 23.32 22.97 -17.41
CA LEU A 303 24.52 23.67 -17.84
C LEU A 303 24.23 24.70 -18.94
N GLN A 304 23.35 24.36 -19.89
CA GLN A 304 22.91 25.32 -20.89
C GLN A 304 22.11 26.48 -20.28
N LEU A 305 21.26 26.20 -19.29
CA LEU A 305 20.53 27.23 -18.55
C LEU A 305 21.48 28.13 -17.77
N LEU A 306 22.50 27.55 -17.12
CA LEU A 306 23.58 28.26 -16.43
C LEU A 306 24.35 29.17 -17.39
N THR A 307 24.57 28.74 -18.63
CA THR A 307 25.29 29.49 -19.66
C THR A 307 24.46 30.65 -20.20
N LYS A 308 23.21 30.38 -20.59
CA LYS A 308 22.36 31.32 -21.32
C LYS A 308 21.59 32.27 -20.41
N GLN A 309 21.13 31.81 -19.25
CA GLN A 309 20.24 32.55 -18.36
C GLN A 309 20.64 32.45 -16.87
N PRO A 310 21.93 32.69 -16.51
CA PRO A 310 22.42 32.48 -15.15
C PRO A 310 21.72 33.35 -14.10
N ALA A 311 21.31 34.58 -14.46
CA ALA A 311 20.64 35.48 -13.52
C ALA A 311 19.27 34.92 -13.09
N LEU A 312 18.47 34.43 -14.05
CA LEU A 312 17.17 33.84 -13.76
C LEU A 312 17.29 32.52 -13.01
N LEU A 313 18.26 31.67 -13.38
CA LEU A 313 18.54 30.42 -12.67
C LEU A 313 18.83 30.68 -11.19
N LEU A 314 19.75 31.60 -10.89
CA LEU A 314 20.12 31.90 -9.51
C LEU A 314 19.01 32.60 -8.74
N GLU A 315 18.22 33.46 -9.39
CA GLU A 315 17.05 34.08 -8.77
C GLU A 315 16.03 33.03 -8.31
N VAL A 316 15.64 32.13 -9.21
CA VAL A 316 14.64 31.09 -8.91
C VAL A 316 15.19 30.12 -7.86
N TRP A 317 16.45 29.70 -7.99
CA TRP A 317 17.06 28.78 -7.02
C TRP A 317 17.11 29.41 -5.62
N ASP A 318 17.55 30.66 -5.49
CA ASP A 318 17.65 31.31 -4.18
C ASP A 318 16.26 31.52 -3.55
N GLN A 319 15.26 31.94 -4.34
CA GLN A 319 13.87 32.13 -3.89
C GLN A 319 13.22 30.82 -3.41
N HIS A 320 13.59 29.68 -4.00
CA HIS A 320 12.96 28.39 -3.76
C HIS A 320 13.88 27.37 -3.06
N LYS A 321 15.00 27.80 -2.48
CA LYS A 321 16.00 26.92 -1.86
C LYS A 321 15.45 25.92 -0.84
N ALA A 322 14.34 26.26 -0.17
CA ALA A 322 13.72 25.41 0.85
C ALA A 322 13.04 24.13 0.30
N ILE A 323 12.69 24.10 -0.99
CA ILE A 323 11.98 22.97 -1.63
C ILE A 323 12.82 22.29 -2.72
N LEU A 324 14.00 22.82 -3.04
CA LEU A 324 14.90 22.28 -4.05
C LEU A 324 15.93 21.35 -3.41
N ASP A 325 16.26 20.25 -4.09
CA ASP A 325 17.42 19.43 -3.73
C ASP A 325 18.72 20.15 -4.13
N HIS A 326 19.16 21.03 -3.23
CA HIS A 326 20.37 21.82 -3.43
C HIS A 326 21.61 20.95 -3.59
N GLN A 327 21.66 19.75 -2.98
CA GLN A 327 22.82 18.87 -3.05
C GLN A 327 22.90 18.20 -4.42
N SER A 328 21.78 17.67 -4.94
CA SER A 328 21.74 17.09 -6.28
C SER A 328 22.07 18.14 -7.34
N LEU A 329 21.48 19.34 -7.27
CA LEU A 329 21.78 20.42 -8.22
C LEU A 329 23.27 20.84 -8.21
N ILE A 330 23.90 20.93 -7.04
CA ILE A 330 25.34 21.20 -6.94
C ILE A 330 26.16 20.07 -7.55
N ALA A 331 25.78 18.81 -7.31
CA ALA A 331 26.51 17.66 -7.83
C ALA A 331 26.55 17.66 -9.37
N GLU A 332 25.44 18.03 -10.02
CA GLU A 332 25.37 18.12 -11.48
C GLU A 332 26.32 19.20 -12.06
N ILE A 333 26.51 20.30 -11.34
CA ILE A 333 27.41 21.40 -11.74
C ILE A 333 28.87 21.06 -11.45
N GLN A 334 29.13 20.17 -10.50
CA GLN A 334 30.46 19.66 -10.19
C GLN A 334 30.94 18.58 -11.16
N SER A 335 30.01 17.93 -11.88
CA SER A 335 30.35 16.99 -12.95
C SER A 335 31.16 17.69 -14.06
N PRO A 336 32.06 16.98 -14.77
CA PRO A 336 32.86 17.56 -15.84
C PRO A 336 31.97 18.31 -16.86
N LEU A 337 32.33 19.56 -17.10
CA LEU A 337 31.56 20.52 -17.88
C LEU A 337 31.90 20.43 -19.37
N ILE A 338 31.81 19.21 -19.91
CA ILE A 338 32.13 18.94 -21.31
C ILE A 338 31.12 19.70 -22.19
N ASP A 339 31.63 20.40 -23.20
CA ASP A 339 30.85 21.16 -24.20
C ASP A 339 30.22 22.50 -23.74
N LEU A 340 30.70 23.09 -22.65
CA LEU A 340 30.30 24.43 -22.23
C LEU A 340 30.98 25.57 -23.03
N ASP A 341 30.19 26.53 -23.50
CA ASP A 341 30.71 27.79 -24.05
C ASP A 341 31.11 28.72 -22.89
N TYR A 342 32.36 28.58 -22.45
CA TYR A 342 32.91 29.38 -21.35
C TYR A 342 32.96 30.88 -21.65
N GLU A 343 33.07 31.29 -22.92
CA GLU A 343 33.07 32.72 -23.28
C GLU A 343 31.67 33.32 -23.11
N GLU A 344 30.64 32.60 -23.54
CA GLU A 344 29.25 33.00 -23.30
C GLU A 344 28.90 32.97 -21.82
N LEU A 345 29.29 31.92 -21.09
CA LEU A 345 29.08 31.82 -19.66
C LEU A 345 29.71 33.01 -18.92
N ASP A 346 30.98 33.32 -19.17
CA ASP A 346 31.69 34.41 -18.47
C ASP A 346 31.05 35.78 -18.77
N ARG A 347 30.61 35.99 -20.01
CA ARG A 347 29.87 37.20 -20.40
C ARG A 347 28.58 37.34 -19.62
N ASN A 348 27.71 36.32 -19.64
CA ASN A 348 26.41 36.37 -19.00
C ASN A 348 26.50 36.33 -17.46
N TRP A 349 27.48 35.61 -16.90
CA TRP A 349 27.75 35.50 -15.46
C TRP A 349 28.17 36.84 -14.83
N SER A 350 28.86 37.69 -15.61
CA SER A 350 29.27 39.02 -15.17
C SER A 350 28.08 39.93 -14.85
N GLU A 351 26.94 39.72 -15.50
CA GLU A 351 25.71 40.50 -15.33
C GLU A 351 24.86 40.07 -14.14
N VAL A 352 25.13 38.89 -13.55
CA VAL A 352 24.38 38.36 -12.41
C VAL A 352 24.61 39.23 -11.16
N PRO A 353 23.57 39.64 -10.41
CA PRO A 353 23.74 40.35 -9.16
C PRO A 353 24.53 39.57 -8.09
N PRO A 354 25.30 40.22 -7.20
CA PRO A 354 25.95 39.54 -6.09
C PRO A 354 24.95 38.90 -5.12
N SER A 355 25.17 37.62 -4.80
CA SER A 355 24.44 36.87 -3.77
C SER A 355 25.35 35.79 -3.17
N ASP A 356 24.95 35.23 -2.02
CA ASP A 356 25.68 34.11 -1.41
C ASP A 356 25.71 32.91 -2.35
N LEU A 357 24.58 32.62 -3.02
CA LEU A 357 24.49 31.56 -4.02
C LEU A 357 25.41 31.84 -5.23
N LYS A 358 25.49 33.08 -5.73
CA LYS A 358 26.45 33.43 -6.80
C LYS A 358 27.89 33.17 -6.36
N ALA A 359 28.24 33.53 -5.12
CA ALA A 359 29.59 33.33 -4.60
C ALA A 359 29.95 31.84 -4.45
N GLU A 360 28.99 31.02 -4.02
CA GLU A 360 29.11 29.56 -3.98
C GLU A 360 29.29 28.97 -5.38
N MET A 361 28.37 29.30 -6.29
CA MET A 361 28.37 28.80 -7.66
C MET A 361 29.62 29.22 -8.45
N THR A 362 30.15 30.42 -8.21
CA THR A 362 31.41 30.88 -8.83
C THR A 362 32.57 29.96 -8.43
N LYS A 363 32.63 29.50 -7.17
CA LYS A 363 33.68 28.55 -6.75
C LYS A 363 33.53 27.20 -7.44
N LEU A 364 32.30 26.74 -7.62
CA LEU A 364 32.01 25.47 -8.30
C LEU A 364 32.40 25.53 -9.78
N ILE A 365 31.98 26.57 -10.49
CA ILE A 365 32.32 26.80 -11.90
C ILE A 365 33.84 26.88 -12.09
N GLU A 366 34.54 27.65 -11.24
CA GLU A 366 36.00 27.78 -11.32
C GLU A 366 36.76 26.51 -10.94
N ALA A 367 36.16 25.63 -10.12
CA ALA A 367 36.70 24.31 -9.84
C ALA A 367 36.52 23.38 -11.05
N ALA A 368 35.33 23.38 -11.65
CA ALA A 368 35.01 22.55 -12.81
C ALA A 368 35.81 22.93 -14.06
N LYS A 369 36.06 24.24 -14.30
CA LYS A 369 36.97 24.73 -15.35
C LYS A 369 38.39 24.17 -15.25
N LYS A 370 38.86 23.83 -14.04
CA LYS A 370 40.22 23.29 -13.83
C LYS A 370 40.33 21.80 -14.07
N THR A 371 39.21 21.08 -14.05
CA THR A 371 39.16 19.62 -14.26
C THR A 371 38.96 19.23 -15.72
N ASP A 372 38.61 20.18 -16.59
CA ASP A 372 38.47 20.00 -18.05
C ASP A 372 39.81 20.06 -18.83
N PHE A 373 40.91 20.41 -18.15
CA PHE A 373 42.28 20.41 -18.69
C PHE A 373 43.10 19.27 -18.07
#